data_AF-A0A1S2V6C5-F1
#
_entry.id   AF-A0A1S2V6C5-F1
#
_cell.length_a   1.000
_cell.length_b   1.000
_cell.length_c   1.000
_cell.angle_alpha   90.00
_cell.angle_beta   90.00
_cell.angle_gamma   90.00
#
_symmetry.space_group_name_H-M   'P 1'
#
loop_
_entity.id
_entity.type
_entity.pdbx_description
1 polymer ?
#
loop_
_entity_poly.entity_id
_entity_poly.type
_entity_poly.pdbx_seq_one_letter_code
_entity_poly.pdbx_strand_id
1 'polypeptide(L)' 'MTYASDFTQNGVTFSWLELLRDEAALMRHPGARHRKLIDGAYELHRAQLIGPDDLADLLERADGALEYAVEALLDEPSED' A
#
# COMPACT_ATOMS: atom_id res chain seq x y z
N MET A 1 -18.06 -12.53 14.20
CA MET A 1 -17.63 -11.18 14.64
C MET A 1 -16.23 -10.99 14.11
N THR A 2 -16.14 -10.43 12.90
CA THR A 2 -14.87 -10.18 12.23
C THR A 2 -14.19 -9.05 12.98
N TYR A 3 -13.03 -9.33 13.58
CA TYR A 3 -12.21 -8.31 14.22
C TYR A 3 -11.77 -7.37 13.10
N ALA A 4 -12.48 -6.27 12.91
CA ALA A 4 -12.02 -5.18 12.08
C ALA A 4 -10.68 -4.74 12.67
N SER A 5 -9.64 -5.13 11.96
CA SER A 5 -8.28 -5.21 12.44
C SER A 5 -7.83 -3.89 13.06
N ASP A 6 -7.37 -3.93 14.31
CA ASP A 6 -6.92 -2.79 15.12
C ASP A 6 -5.64 -2.11 14.54
N PHE A 7 -5.10 -2.63 13.43
CA PHE A 7 -3.87 -2.17 12.78
C PHE A 7 -3.88 -0.67 12.42
N THR A 8 -5.05 -0.05 12.27
CA THR A 8 -5.17 1.37 11.96
C THR A 8 -4.81 2.26 13.17
N GLN A 9 -4.75 1.72 14.40
CA GLN A 9 -4.36 2.46 15.61
C GLN A 9 -2.88 2.31 16.01
N ASN A 10 -2.14 1.38 15.41
CA ASN A 10 -0.75 1.13 15.80
C ASN A 10 0.20 2.07 15.05
N GLY A 11 0.93 2.95 15.75
CA GLY A 11 1.78 3.98 15.14
C GLY A 11 2.86 3.46 14.17
N VAL A 12 3.11 2.16 14.15
CA VAL A 12 4.04 1.49 13.22
C VAL A 12 3.46 1.36 11.80
N THR A 13 2.14 1.28 11.65
CA THR A 13 1.50 1.27 10.32
C THR A 13 1.46 2.67 9.71
N PHE A 14 1.72 3.72 10.49
CA PHE A 14 1.74 5.10 10.03
C PHE A 14 2.76 5.32 8.91
N SER A 15 3.98 4.81 9.06
CA SER A 15 5.02 4.93 8.03
C SER A 15 4.66 4.18 6.74
N TRP A 16 3.97 3.05 6.84
CA TRP A 16 3.46 2.32 5.66
C TRP A 16 2.31 3.08 4.99
N LEU A 17 1.40 3.66 5.77
CA LEU A 17 0.31 4.48 5.27
C LEU A 17 0.80 5.79 4.64
N GLU A 18 1.88 6.39 5.14
CA GLU A 18 2.55 7.51 4.50
C GLU A 18 3.14 7.12 3.15
N LEU A 19 3.72 5.92 3.04
CA LEU A 19 4.21 5.40 1.77
C LEU A 19 3.06 5.25 0.75
N LEU A 20 1.90 4.78 1.21
CA LEU A 20 0.69 4.59 0.40
C LEU A 20 0.05 5.93 -0.01
N ARG A 21 0.00 6.91 0.90
CA ARG A 21 -0.64 8.22 0.68
C ARG A 21 0.17 9.14 -0.24
N ASP A 22 1.44 8.84 -0.47
CA ASP A 22 2.31 9.55 -1.42
C ASP A 22 1.96 9.16 -2.88
N GLU A 23 0.77 9.57 -3.29
CA GLU A 23 0.19 9.32 -4.60
C GLU A 23 1.07 9.87 -5.73
N ALA A 24 1.74 10.99 -5.51
CA ALA A 24 2.66 11.60 -6.48
C ALA A 24 3.92 10.73 -6.74
N ALA A 25 4.39 9.96 -5.75
CA ALA A 25 5.44 8.97 -5.95
C ALA A 25 4.90 7.67 -6.57
N LEU A 26 3.65 7.33 -6.24
CA LEU A 26 2.93 6.18 -6.78
C LEU A 26 2.71 6.32 -8.30
N MET A 27 2.27 7.49 -8.77
CA MET A 27 2.05 7.74 -10.20
C MET A 27 3.35 7.91 -11.00
N ARG A 28 4.43 8.42 -10.39
CA ARG A 28 5.72 8.55 -11.10
C ARG A 28 6.41 7.20 -11.34
N HIS A 29 6.34 6.29 -10.38
CA HIS A 29 6.99 4.97 -10.46
C HIS A 29 6.14 3.88 -9.80
N PRO A 30 4.99 3.51 -10.40
CA PRO A 30 4.00 2.61 -9.80
C PRO A 30 4.60 1.28 -9.35
N GLY A 31 5.37 0.61 -10.21
CA GLY A 31 6.01 -0.67 -9.87
C GLY A 31 7.06 -0.58 -8.76
N ALA A 32 7.89 0.46 -8.76
CA ALA A 32 8.92 0.64 -7.73
C ALA A 32 8.31 1.01 -6.37
N ARG A 33 7.20 1.77 -6.38
CA ARG A 33 6.49 2.14 -5.17
C ARG A 33 5.72 0.96 -4.59
N HIS A 34 5.06 0.18 -5.44
CA HIS A 34 4.38 -1.04 -5.06
C HIS A 34 5.33 -2.05 -4.41
N ARG A 35 6.55 -2.25 -4.96
CA ARG A 35 7.56 -3.09 -4.31
C ARG A 35 7.90 -2.63 -2.89
N LYS A 36 8.05 -1.32 -2.65
CA LYS A 36 8.31 -0.78 -1.31
C LYS A 36 7.15 -1.01 -0.33
N LEU A 37 5.91 -0.96 -0.81
CA LEU A 37 4.73 -1.28 0.01
C LEU A 37 4.72 -2.75 0.41
N ILE A 38 5.04 -3.65 -0.53
CA ILE A 38 5.17 -5.09 -0.24
C ILE A 38 6.29 -5.32 0.79
N ASP A 39 7.47 -4.75 0.56
CA ASP A 39 8.63 -4.93 1.45
C ASP A 39 8.30 -4.42 2.87
N GLY A 40 7.69 -3.25 3.00
CA GLY A 40 7.28 -2.69 4.28
C GLY A 40 6.23 -3.53 5.01
N ALA A 41 5.27 -4.12 4.28
CA ALA A 41 4.27 -5.01 4.88
C ALA A 41 4.92 -6.30 5.42
N TYR A 42 5.85 -6.89 4.68
CA TYR A 42 6.60 -8.06 5.14
C TYR A 42 7.52 -7.74 6.32
N GLU A 43 8.14 -6.56 6.35
CA GLU A 43 8.95 -6.11 7.50
C GLU A 43 8.10 -5.99 8.78
N LEU A 44 6.91 -5.40 8.68
CA LEU A 44 5.97 -5.30 9.80
C LEU A 44 5.56 -6.69 10.32
N HIS A 45 5.25 -7.63 9.42
CA HIS A 45 4.88 -8.99 9.79
C HIS A 45 6.06 -9.75 10.40
N ARG A 46 7.28 -9.60 9.85
CA ARG A 46 8.50 -10.20 10.41
C ARG A 46 8.84 -9.65 11.79
N ALA A 47 8.56 -8.38 12.04
CA ALA A 47 8.70 -7.76 13.35
C ALA A 47 7.56 -8.16 14.33
N GLN A 48 6.62 -9.01 13.90
CA GLN A 48 5.43 -9.44 14.66
C GLN A 48 4.55 -8.27 15.11
N LEU A 49 4.57 -7.17 14.36
CA LEU A 49 3.79 -5.96 14.64
C LEU A 49 2.38 -6.01 14.03
N ILE A 50 2.19 -6.90 13.07
CA ILE A 50 0.92 -7.20 12.40
C ILE A 50 0.75 -8.71 12.25
N GLY A 51 -0.50 -9.19 12.19
CA GLY A 51 -0.83 -10.59 11.96
C GLY A 51 -0.81 -10.97 10.47
N PRO A 52 -1.03 -12.27 10.17
CA PRO A 52 -1.13 -12.76 8.80
C PRO A 52 -2.36 -12.21 8.06
N ASP A 53 -3.49 -12.02 8.75
CA ASP A 53 -4.68 -11.38 8.17
C ASP A 53 -4.40 -9.90 7.81
N ASP A 54 -3.74 -9.16 8.72
CA ASP A 54 -3.31 -7.77 8.46
C ASP A 54 -2.32 -7.67 7.30
N LEU A 55 -1.41 -8.64 7.18
CA LEU A 55 -0.48 -8.70 6.06
C LEU A 55 -1.24 -8.87 4.74
N ALA A 56 -2.26 -9.74 4.69
CA ALA A 56 -3.08 -9.92 3.51
C ALA A 56 -3.82 -8.62 3.14
N ASP A 57 -4.44 -7.94 4.12
CA ASP A 57 -5.11 -6.65 3.91
C ASP A 57 -4.16 -5.56 3.36
N LEU A 58 -2.91 -5.50 3.87
CA LEU A 58 -1.90 -4.54 3.40
C LEU A 58 -1.44 -4.84 1.97
N LEU A 59 -1.27 -6.11 1.62
CA LEU A 59 -0.90 -6.52 0.26
C LEU A 59 -2.03 -6.21 -0.73
N GLU A 60 -3.28 -6.51 -0.39
CA GLU A 60 -4.45 -6.18 -1.22
C GLU A 60 -4.54 -4.67 -1.48
N ARG A 61 -4.31 -3.84 -0.46
CA ARG A 61 -4.26 -2.38 -0.62
C ARG A 61 -3.10 -1.92 -1.50
N ALA A 62 -1.94 -2.56 -1.41
CA ALA A 62 -0.79 -2.23 -2.25
C ALA A 62 -1.05 -2.58 -3.73
N ASP A 63 -1.72 -3.70 -3.99
CA ASP A 63 -2.15 -4.11 -5.32
C ASP A 63 -3.21 -3.14 -5.89
N GLY A 64 -4.23 -2.80 -5.10
CA GLY A 64 -5.26 -1.83 -5.52
C GLY A 64 -4.69 -0.44 -5.81
N ALA A 65 -3.69 0.00 -5.06
CA ALA A 65 -2.99 1.26 -5.34
C ALA A 65 -2.19 1.20 -6.66
N LEU A 66 -1.54 0.07 -6.94
CA LEU A 66 -0.85 -0.14 -8.21
C LEU A 66 -1.82 -0.11 -9.39
N GLU A 67 -2.94 -0.84 -9.29
CA GLU A 67 -3.99 -0.86 -10.31
C GLU A 67 -4.51 0.55 -10.57
N TYR A 68 -4.86 1.29 -9.51
CA TYR A 68 -5.31 2.68 -9.62
C TYR A 68 -4.29 3.58 -10.33
N ALA A 69 -3.01 3.53 -9.95
CA ALA A 69 -2.01 4.37 -10.62
C ALA A 69 -1.78 3.98 -12.07
N VAL A 70 -1.81 2.69 -12.39
CA VAL A 70 -1.69 2.23 -13.79
C VAL A 70 -2.89 2.69 -14.61
N GLU A 71 -4.11 2.58 -14.08
CA GLU A 71 -5.31 3.10 -14.75
C GLU A 71 -5.25 4.62 -14.90
N ALA A 72 -4.87 5.36 -13.86
CA ALA A 72 -4.75 6.82 -13.91
C ALA A 72 -3.72 7.27 -14.97
N LEU A 73 -2.56 6.61 -15.06
CA LEU A 73 -1.55 6.86 -16.09
C LEU A 73 -2.04 6.57 -17.51
N LEU A 74 -2.98 5.64 -17.67
CA LEU A 74 -3.58 5.28 -18.97
C LEU A 74 -4.74 6.21 -19.34
N ASP A 75 -5.46 6.73 -18.33
CA ASP A 75 -6.62 7.62 -18.49
C ASP A 75 -6.22 9.09 -18.63
N GLU A 76 -4.94 9.45 -18.37
CA GLU A 76 -4.39 10.77 -18.71
C GLU A 76 -4.55 10.99 -20.23
N PRO A 77 -5.42 11.92 -20.67
CA PRO A 77 -5.61 12.18 -22.08
C PRO A 77 -4.27 12.70 -22.61
N SER A 78 -3.74 12.02 -23.62
CA SER A 78 -2.70 12.61 -24.45
C SER A 78 -3.32 13.88 -25.05
N GLU A 79 -2.98 15.06 -24.50
CA GLU A 79 -3.41 16.32 -25.07
C GLU A 79 -2.78 16.45 -26.46
N ASP A 80 -3.61 16.30 -27.50
CA ASP A 80 -3.29 16.53 -28.91
C ASP A 80 -3.40 18.02 -29.24
#